data_AF-A0A5C6MUA4-F1
#
_entry.id   AF-A0A5C6MUA4-F1
#
_cell.length_a   1.000
_cell.length_b   1.000
_cell.length_c   1.000
_cell.angle_alpha   90.00
_cell.angle_beta   90.00
_cell.angle_gamma   90.00
#
_symmetry.space_group_name_H-M   'P 1'
#
loop_
_entity.id
_entity.type
_entity.pdbx_description
1 polymer ?
#
loop_
_entity_poly.entity_id
_entity_poly.type
_entity_poly.pdbx_seq_one_letter_code
_entity_poly.pdbx_strand_id
1 'polypeptide(L)'
;MDVVNQLVAQGQFTIIKQPLGFIKVLQWIFAIFAFSTCGSYSGMFKMSVECKNRSDSDLGIEVKFEYPFRLHQVYFDAPTCKGGNRERSFLVGDYSSSAEFFVTIAVFSFLYSMAALSAYCFLLEKYRANNKGPQIDFVVTAVFAFMWLVSSCAWAKACRM
;
A
#
# COMPACT_ATOMS: atom_id res chain seq x y z
N MET A 1 -8.80 -3.58 33.80
CA MET A 1 -10.12 -3.94 33.23
C MET A 1 -11.09 -2.75 33.34
N ASP A 2 -11.03 -1.97 34.42
CA ASP A 2 -12.01 -0.91 34.71
C ASP A 2 -11.87 0.36 33.85
N VAL A 3 -10.66 0.71 33.42
CA VAL A 3 -10.44 1.88 32.53
C VAL A 3 -11.03 1.63 31.14
N VAL A 4 -10.90 0.40 30.63
CA VAL A 4 -11.50 -0.01 29.36
C VAL A 4 -13.03 -0.02 29.49
N ASN A 5 -13.57 -0.52 30.59
CA ASN A 5 -15.01 -0.53 30.84
C ASN A 5 -15.59 0.88 31.04
N GLN A 6 -14.86 1.83 31.65
CA GLN A 6 -15.27 3.24 31.76
C GLN A 6 -15.21 3.96 30.41
N LEU A 7 -14.18 3.73 29.59
CA LEU A 7 -14.09 4.25 28.22
C LEU A 7 -15.20 3.67 27.33
N VAL A 8 -15.54 2.40 27.51
CA VAL A 8 -16.63 1.70 26.83
C VAL A 8 -18.01 2.16 27.31
N ALA A 9 -18.16 2.52 28.59
CA ALA A 9 -19.40 3.07 29.14
C ALA A 9 -19.66 4.52 28.70
N GLN A 10 -18.61 5.29 28.39
CA GLN A 10 -18.71 6.65 27.85
C GLN A 10 -18.76 6.66 26.31
N GLY A 11 -18.19 5.65 25.66
CA GLY A 11 -18.23 5.44 24.21
C GLY A 11 -19.57 4.85 23.78
N GLN A 12 -20.52 5.72 23.42
CA GLN A 12 -21.75 5.29 22.79
C GLN A 12 -21.44 4.52 21.47
N PHE A 13 -21.47 3.18 21.48
CA PHE A 13 -21.32 2.35 20.27
C PHE A 13 -22.34 2.67 19.16
N THR A 14 -23.34 3.51 19.46
CA THR A 14 -24.21 4.17 18.48
C THR A 14 -23.43 4.97 17.42
N ILE A 15 -22.22 5.48 17.71
CA ILE A 15 -21.38 6.18 16.75
C ILE A 15 -20.80 5.23 15.68
N ILE A 16 -20.51 3.97 16.02
CA ILE A 16 -20.07 2.95 15.05
C ILE A 16 -21.21 2.58 14.10
N LYS A 17 -22.47 2.63 14.57
CA LYS A 17 -23.66 2.43 13.73
C LYS A 17 -23.94 3.61 12.80
N GLN A 18 -23.29 4.76 13.01
CA GLN A 18 -23.42 5.92 12.15
C GLN A 18 -22.53 5.73 10.91
N PRO A 19 -23.02 6.05 9.69
CA PRO A 19 -22.27 5.80 8.46
C PRO A 19 -20.89 6.47 8.44
N LEU A 20 -20.72 7.57 9.18
CA LEU A 20 -19.45 8.28 9.32
C LEU A 20 -18.43 7.55 10.21
N GLY A 21 -18.87 6.86 11.27
CA GLY A 21 -17.96 6.08 12.12
C GLY A 21 -17.49 4.80 11.43
N PHE A 22 -18.41 4.13 10.74
CA PHE A 22 -18.14 2.88 10.02
C PHE A 22 -17.06 3.05 8.93
N ILE A 23 -17.14 4.13 8.13
CA ILE A 23 -16.16 4.36 7.06
C ILE A 23 -14.74 4.61 7.60
N LYS A 24 -14.60 5.19 8.80
CA LYS A 24 -13.27 5.40 9.44
C LYS A 24 -12.66 4.09 9.92
N VAL A 25 -13.47 3.17 10.44
CA VAL A 25 -13.01 1.83 10.82
C VAL A 25 -12.55 1.05 9.58
N LEU A 26 -13.30 1.11 8.48
CA LEU A 26 -12.88 0.51 7.21
C LEU A 26 -11.57 1.13 6.70
N GLN A 27 -11.46 2.45 6.71
CA GLN A 27 -10.25 3.17 6.29
C GLN A 27 -9.02 2.75 7.12
N TRP A 28 -9.21 2.56 8.43
CA TRP A 28 -8.17 2.10 9.34
C TRP A 28 -7.69 0.68 9.00
N ILE A 29 -8.63 -0.26 8.78
CA ILE A 29 -8.34 -1.64 8.40
C ILE A 29 -7.62 -1.70 7.04
N PHE A 30 -8.13 -0.99 6.03
CA PHE A 30 -7.51 -0.97 4.71
C PHE A 30 -6.11 -0.38 4.73
N ALA A 31 -5.87 0.67 5.53
CA ALA A 31 -4.54 1.25 5.68
C ALA A 31 -3.53 0.26 6.28
N ILE A 32 -3.93 -0.56 7.25
CA ILE A 32 -3.07 -1.61 7.84
C ILE A 32 -2.71 -2.66 6.80
N PHE A 33 -3.70 -3.14 6.05
CA PHE A 33 -3.45 -4.12 4.98
C PHE A 33 -2.55 -3.54 3.90
N ALA A 34 -2.81 -2.32 3.43
CA ALA A 34 -1.99 -1.65 2.43
C ALA A 34 -0.53 -1.47 2.89
N PHE A 35 -0.32 -1.00 4.13
CA PHE A 35 1.02 -0.83 4.70
C PHE A 35 1.74 -2.17 4.85
N SER A 36 1.08 -3.18 5.42
CA SER A 36 1.66 -4.51 5.63
C SER A 36 2.01 -5.20 4.30
N THR A 37 1.07 -5.19 3.36
CA THR A 37 1.23 -5.85 2.06
C THR A 37 2.29 -5.17 1.20
N CYS A 38 2.42 -3.84 1.20
CA CYS A 38 3.42 -3.14 0.39
C CYS A 38 4.78 -2.99 1.08
N GLY A 39 4.81 -2.78 2.40
CA GLY A 39 6.05 -2.56 3.15
C GLY A 39 6.90 -3.83 3.33
N SER A 40 6.30 -5.02 3.27
CA SER A 40 7.00 -6.30 3.40
C SER A 40 6.89 -7.17 2.14
N TYR A 41 6.57 -6.60 0.98
CA TYR A 41 6.41 -7.37 -0.25
C TYR A 41 7.77 -7.83 -0.79
N SER A 42 7.96 -9.15 -0.89
CA SER A 42 9.04 -9.78 -1.64
C SER A 42 8.45 -10.68 -2.73
N GLY A 43 8.75 -10.39 -3.99
CA GLY A 43 8.32 -11.19 -5.13
C GLY A 43 9.48 -11.94 -5.78
N MET A 44 9.17 -13.01 -6.50
CA MET A 44 10.13 -13.75 -7.31
C MET A 44 9.58 -13.90 -8.74
N PHE A 45 10.37 -13.53 -9.74
CA PHE A 45 10.06 -13.77 -11.15
C PHE A 45 11.03 -14.79 -11.72
N LYS A 46 10.54 -15.68 -12.59
CA LYS A 46 11.35 -16.65 -13.32
C LYS A 46 11.39 -16.24 -14.78
N MET A 47 12.58 -15.96 -15.31
CA MET A 47 12.76 -15.81 -16.75
C MET A 47 13.47 -17.04 -17.32
N SER A 48 13.12 -17.38 -18.55
CA SER A 48 13.73 -18.46 -19.31
C SER A 48 14.27 -17.89 -20.62
N VAL A 49 15.56 -18.10 -20.88
CA VAL A 49 16.23 -17.71 -22.11
C VAL A 49 16.55 -18.98 -22.90
N GLU A 50 15.85 -19.17 -24.02
CA GLU A 50 16.06 -20.30 -24.91
C GLU A 50 16.92 -19.90 -26.12
N CYS A 51 18.14 -20.43 -26.18
CA CYS A 51 19.07 -20.27 -27.30
C CYS A 51 18.90 -21.41 -28.32
N LYS A 52 19.34 -21.17 -29.57
CA LYS A 52 19.37 -22.20 -30.63
C LYS A 52 20.23 -23.41 -30.26
N ASN A 53 21.24 -23.20 -29.40
CA ASN A 53 22.08 -24.25 -28.85
C ASN A 53 21.69 -24.49 -27.39
N ARG A 54 21.22 -25.70 -27.07
CA ARG A 54 20.61 -26.02 -25.78
C ARG A 54 21.59 -25.99 -24.60
N SER A 55 22.89 -26.08 -24.89
CA SER A 55 23.99 -25.95 -23.92
C SER A 55 24.21 -24.52 -23.42
N ASP A 56 23.75 -23.52 -24.16
CA ASP A 56 23.86 -22.09 -23.79
C ASP A 56 22.53 -21.54 -23.22
N SER A 57 21.46 -22.33 -23.19
CA SER A 57 20.15 -21.91 -22.67
C SER A 57 20.13 -21.96 -21.14
N ASP A 58 19.55 -20.93 -20.52
CA ASP A 58 19.26 -20.91 -19.07
C ASP A 58 17.75 -20.72 -18.87
N LEU A 59 17.08 -21.81 -18.49
CA LEU A 59 15.61 -21.87 -18.38
C LEU A 59 15.07 -21.46 -17.00
N GLY A 60 15.94 -21.08 -16.06
CA GLY A 60 15.59 -20.99 -14.65
C GLY A 60 16.24 -19.85 -13.89
N ILE A 61 16.34 -18.65 -14.49
CA ILE A 61 16.91 -17.49 -13.80
C ILE A 61 15.87 -16.96 -12.81
N GLU A 62 16.11 -17.20 -11.52
CA GLU A 62 15.25 -16.73 -10.42
C GLU A 62 15.67 -15.33 -9.96
N VAL A 63 14.76 -14.38 -10.18
CA VAL A 63 14.91 -12.96 -9.86
C VAL A 63 14.13 -12.64 -8.60
N LYS A 64 14.81 -12.31 -7.50
CA LYS A 64 14.15 -11.80 -6.29
C LYS A 64 14.05 -10.28 -6.36
N PHE A 65 12.84 -9.74 -6.15
CA PHE A 65 12.62 -8.30 -6.07
C PHE A 65 11.89 -7.95 -4.76
N GLU A 66 12.33 -6.89 -4.10
CA GLU A 66 11.83 -6.45 -2.80
C GLU A 66 11.42 -4.97 -2.87
N TYR A 67 10.51 -4.55 -1.99
CA TYR A 67 10.21 -3.12 -1.80
C TYR A 67 11.51 -2.36 -1.45
N PRO A 68 11.81 -1.20 -2.06
CA PRO A 68 10.93 -0.36 -2.87
C PRO A 68 11.05 -0.60 -4.40
N PHE A 69 11.03 -1.84 -4.89
CA PHE A 69 10.93 -2.18 -6.32
C PHE A 69 11.97 -1.47 -7.22
N ARG A 70 13.23 -1.40 -6.77
CA ARG A 70 14.36 -0.88 -7.56
C ARG A 70 14.87 -1.95 -8.52
N LEU A 71 14.15 -2.16 -9.61
CA LEU A 71 14.50 -3.19 -10.61
C LEU A 71 15.88 -2.94 -11.25
N HIS A 72 16.32 -1.67 -11.36
CA HIS A 72 17.66 -1.35 -11.90
C HIS A 72 18.83 -1.87 -11.05
N GLN A 73 18.61 -2.24 -9.79
CA GLN A 73 19.67 -2.72 -8.89
C GLN A 73 19.77 -4.25 -8.87
N VAL A 74 18.77 -4.94 -9.43
CA VAL A 74 18.78 -6.40 -9.50
C VAL A 74 19.37 -6.81 -10.85
N TYR A 75 20.58 -7.35 -10.80
CA TYR A 75 21.31 -7.83 -11.97
C TYR A 75 21.04 -9.31 -12.19
N PHE A 76 20.86 -9.69 -13.46
CA PHE A 76 20.79 -11.10 -13.88
C PHE A 76 21.91 -11.39 -14.84
N ASP A 77 22.55 -12.53 -14.65
CA ASP A 77 23.50 -13.07 -15.60
C ASP A 77 22.71 -13.77 -16.71
N ALA A 78 22.43 -13.06 -17.79
CA ALA A 78 21.77 -13.63 -18.95
C ALA A 78 22.81 -14.32 -19.86
N PRO A 79 22.58 -15.56 -20.32
CA PRO A 79 23.48 -16.19 -21.27
C PRO A 79 23.40 -15.50 -22.63
N THR A 80 24.55 -15.13 -23.21
CA THR A 80 24.58 -14.68 -24.60
C THR A 80 24.60 -15.91 -25.51
N CYS A 81 23.62 -16.05 -26.41
CA CYS A 81 23.53 -17.15 -27.38
C CYS A 81 24.66 -17.14 -28.45
N LYS A 82 25.82 -16.53 -28.15
CA LYS A 82 26.99 -16.33 -29.01
C LYS A 82 28.30 -16.77 -28.32
N GLY A 83 28.26 -17.86 -27.55
CA GLY A 83 29.47 -18.55 -27.08
C GLY A 83 29.87 -18.27 -25.62
N GLY A 84 29.10 -18.83 -24.67
CA GLY A 84 29.54 -19.08 -23.29
C GLY A 84 29.71 -17.87 -22.36
N ASN A 85 29.69 -16.63 -22.85
CA ASN A 85 29.77 -15.45 -22.00
C ASN A 85 28.38 -15.08 -21.45
N ARG A 86 28.30 -14.90 -20.13
CA ARG A 86 27.12 -14.35 -19.45
C ARG A 86 27.26 -12.83 -19.39
N GLU A 87 26.29 -12.10 -19.91
CA GLU A 87 26.25 -10.64 -19.78
C GLU A 87 25.32 -10.26 -18.63
N ARG A 88 25.82 -9.38 -17.75
CA ARG A 88 25.01 -8.78 -16.69
C ARG A 88 24.02 -7.81 -17.32
N SER A 89 22.75 -8.21 -17.33
CA SER A 89 21.64 -7.37 -17.78
C SER A 89 20.88 -6.86 -16.55
N PHE A 90 20.64 -5.55 -16.51
CA PHE A 90 19.83 -4.91 -15.48
C PHE A 90 18.38 -4.80 -15.96
N LEU A 91 17.42 -5.07 -15.08
CA LEU A 91 16.01 -4.80 -15.40
C LEU A 91 15.82 -3.29 -15.51
N VAL A 92 15.25 -2.84 -16.63
CA VAL A 92 14.96 -1.42 -16.88
C VAL A 92 13.62 -1.08 -16.25
N GLY A 93 13.61 -0.16 -15.28
CA GLY A 93 12.38 0.40 -14.71
C GLY A 93 12.52 0.72 -13.22
N ASP A 94 12.15 1.93 -12.83
CA ASP A 94 12.09 2.34 -11.42
C ASP A 94 10.64 2.62 -11.03
N TYR A 95 10.04 1.70 -10.26
CA TYR A 95 8.67 1.82 -9.73
C TYR A 95 8.63 2.19 -8.24
N SER A 96 9.79 2.47 -7.65
CA SER A 96 9.99 2.89 -6.25
C SER A 96 9.10 4.06 -5.88
N SER A 97 9.03 5.09 -6.72
CA SER A 97 8.25 6.30 -6.44
C SER A 97 6.75 6.02 -6.32
N SER A 98 6.19 5.16 -7.18
CA SER A 98 4.77 4.79 -7.11
C SER A 98 4.44 3.99 -5.86
N ALA A 99 5.31 3.06 -5.48
CA ALA A 99 5.13 2.23 -4.29
C ALA A 99 5.27 3.05 -2.99
N GLU A 100 6.28 3.92 -2.91
CA GLU A 100 6.46 4.85 -1.79
C GLU A 100 5.28 5.82 -1.66
N PHE A 101 4.77 6.34 -2.78
CA PHE A 101 3.57 7.17 -2.77
C PHE A 101 2.36 6.41 -2.21
N PHE A 102 2.12 5.17 -2.61
CA PHE A 102 1.03 4.35 -2.06
C PHE A 102 1.15 4.14 -0.55
N VAL A 103 2.35 3.79 -0.06
CA VAL A 103 2.62 3.55 1.36
C VAL A 103 2.44 4.82 2.20
N THR A 104 2.93 5.97 1.72
CA THR A 104 2.77 7.25 2.45
C THR A 104 1.30 7.62 2.62
N ILE A 105 0.48 7.49 1.58
CA ILE A 105 -0.97 7.75 1.64
C ILE A 105 -1.66 6.79 2.63
N ALA A 106 -1.23 5.53 2.70
CA ALA A 106 -1.76 4.57 3.68
C ALA A 106 -1.43 5.00 5.13
N VAL A 107 -0.20 5.43 5.41
CA VAL A 107 0.20 5.91 6.75
C VAL A 107 -0.58 7.17 7.16
N PHE A 108 -0.71 8.15 6.27
CA PHE A 108 -1.50 9.36 6.57
C PHE A 108 -2.99 9.04 6.81
N SER A 109 -3.55 8.13 6.01
CA SER A 109 -4.92 7.63 6.16
C SER A 109 -5.16 6.92 7.51
N PHE A 110 -4.17 6.13 7.96
CA PHE A 110 -4.19 5.49 9.28
C PHE A 110 -4.17 6.52 10.42
N LEU A 111 -3.23 7.48 10.39
CA LEU A 111 -3.13 8.51 11.43
C LEU A 111 -4.38 9.38 11.50
N TYR A 112 -4.94 9.74 10.34
CA TYR A 112 -6.15 10.54 10.27
C TYR A 112 -7.38 9.78 10.78
N SER A 113 -7.56 8.51 10.44
CA SER A 113 -8.70 7.70 10.96
C SER A 113 -8.60 7.49 12.47
N MET A 114 -7.41 7.28 13.02
CA MET A 114 -7.16 7.22 14.47
C MET A 114 -7.50 8.54 15.17
N ALA A 115 -7.08 9.68 14.59
CA ALA A 115 -7.37 11.00 15.12
C ALA A 115 -8.87 11.36 15.05
N ALA A 116 -9.55 10.99 13.96
CA ALA A 116 -10.99 11.21 13.82
C ALA A 116 -11.78 10.36 14.82
N LEU A 117 -11.42 9.09 15.00
CA LEU A 117 -12.04 8.20 15.98
C LEU A 117 -11.84 8.71 17.41
N SER A 118 -10.64 9.16 17.78
CA SER A 118 -10.40 9.73 19.10
C SER A 118 -11.18 11.03 19.31
N ALA A 119 -11.24 11.92 18.31
CA ALA A 119 -12.05 13.13 18.37
C ALA A 119 -13.55 12.83 18.53
N TYR A 120 -14.06 11.81 17.84
CA TYR A 120 -15.45 11.36 18.00
C TYR A 120 -15.73 10.81 19.39
N CYS A 121 -14.79 10.06 19.99
CA CYS A 121 -14.95 9.52 21.34
C CYS A 121 -14.92 10.60 22.44
N PHE A 122 -14.06 11.62 22.32
CA PHE A 122 -13.84 12.61 23.38
C PHE A 122 -14.60 13.95 23.22
N LEU A 123 -15.00 14.34 22.00
CA LEU A 123 -15.58 15.66 21.71
C LEU A 123 -16.99 15.59 21.08
N LEU A 124 -17.76 14.56 21.42
CA LEU A 124 -19.09 14.26 20.86
C LEU A 124 -20.06 15.44 20.90
N GLU A 125 -20.13 16.10 22.07
CA GLU A 125 -21.00 17.26 22.34
C GLU A 125 -20.66 18.45 21.41
N LYS A 126 -19.36 18.70 21.20
CA LYS A 126 -18.87 19.83 20.41
C LYS A 126 -18.90 19.56 18.91
N TYR A 127 -18.71 18.30 18.53
CA TYR A 127 -18.79 17.82 17.16
C TYR A 127 -20.25 17.85 16.64
N ARG A 128 -21.22 17.56 17.51
CA ARG A 128 -22.66 17.64 17.17
C ARG A 128 -23.19 19.08 17.16
N ALA A 129 -22.68 19.95 18.03
CA ALA A 129 -23.08 21.34 18.11
C ALA A 129 -22.71 22.17 16.86
N ASN A 130 -21.64 21.78 16.15
CA ASN A 130 -21.19 22.48 14.95
C ASN A 130 -21.34 21.55 13.74
N ASN A 131 -22.43 21.74 12.96
CA ASN A 131 -22.79 20.93 11.78
C ASN A 131 -21.72 20.86 10.67
N LYS A 132 -20.57 21.53 10.86
CA LYS A 132 -19.41 21.59 9.96
C LYS A 132 -18.44 20.42 10.11
N GLY A 133 -18.43 19.72 11.25
CA GLY A 133 -17.55 18.56 11.47
C GLY A 133 -17.72 17.47 10.40
N PRO A 134 -18.96 16.99 10.17
CA PRO A 134 -19.24 15.96 9.15
C PRO A 134 -18.86 16.36 7.72
N GLN A 135 -18.98 17.64 7.37
CA GLN A 135 -18.64 18.13 6.04
C GLN A 135 -17.13 18.11 5.79
N ILE A 136 -16.34 18.55 6.78
CA ILE A 136 -14.87 18.52 6.68
C ILE A 136 -14.39 17.07 6.57
N ASP A 137 -14.94 16.17 7.38
CA ASP A 137 -14.56 14.76 7.35
C ASP A 137 -14.93 14.08 6.03
N PHE A 138 -16.05 14.46 5.41
CA PHE A 138 -16.41 13.98 4.07
C PHE A 138 -15.39 14.43 3.02
N VAL A 139 -15.03 15.71 3.00
CA VAL A 139 -14.04 16.26 2.05
C VAL A 139 -12.68 15.59 2.20
N VAL A 140 -12.19 15.45 3.43
CA VAL A 140 -10.89 14.82 3.69
C VAL A 140 -10.91 13.35 3.26
N THR A 141 -11.98 12.62 3.58
CA THR A 141 -12.13 11.22 3.15
C THR A 141 -12.20 11.08 1.63
N ALA A 142 -12.86 12.02 0.93
CA ALA A 142 -12.92 12.03 -0.52
C ALA A 142 -11.55 12.28 -1.17
N VAL A 143 -10.74 13.18 -0.61
CA VAL A 143 -9.35 13.42 -1.05
C VAL A 143 -8.50 12.17 -0.86
N PHE A 144 -8.59 11.51 0.29
CA PHE A 144 -7.88 10.25 0.52
C PHE A 144 -8.32 9.16 -0.47
N ALA A 145 -9.63 9.03 -0.73
CA ALA A 145 -10.14 8.06 -1.71
C ALA A 145 -9.60 8.32 -3.12
N PHE A 146 -9.53 9.60 -3.54
CA PHE A 146 -8.95 9.98 -4.82
C PHE A 146 -7.45 9.65 -4.89
N MET A 147 -6.69 9.98 -3.85
CA MET A 147 -5.26 9.66 -3.77
C MET A 147 -5.00 8.15 -3.82
N TRP A 148 -5.83 7.37 -3.13
CA TRP A 148 -5.79 5.89 -3.17
C TRP A 148 -6.07 5.35 -4.57
N LEU A 149 -7.01 5.95 -5.30
CA LEU A 149 -7.33 5.54 -6.67
C LEU A 149 -6.14 5.81 -7.61
N VAL A 150 -5.57 7.02 -7.55
CA VAL A 150 -4.43 7.41 -8.38
C VAL A 150 -3.21 6.52 -8.10
N SER A 151 -2.90 6.27 -6.83
CA SER A 151 -1.78 5.40 -6.43
C SER A 151 -2.00 3.95 -6.86
N SER A 152 -3.22 3.42 -6.73
CA SER A 152 -3.57 2.07 -7.21
C SER A 152 -3.42 1.94 -8.73
N CYS A 153 -3.83 2.95 -9.48
CA CYS A 153 -3.64 2.98 -10.94
C CYS A 153 -2.14 3.04 -11.33
N ALA A 154 -1.35 3.84 -10.62
CA ALA A 154 0.10 3.92 -10.85
C ALA A 154 0.79 2.57 -10.56
N TRP A 155 0.34 1.87 -9.51
CA TRP A 155 0.85 0.53 -9.18
C TRP A 155 0.41 -0.52 -10.21
N ALA A 156 -0.83 -0.46 -10.70
CA ALA A 156 -1.29 -1.34 -11.78
C ALA A 156 -0.49 -1.18 -13.08
N LYS A 157 -0.01 0.02 -13.39
CA LYS A 157 0.90 0.27 -14.52
C LYS A 157 2.27 -0.40 -14.31
N ALA A 158 2.75 -0.47 -13.06
CA ALA A 158 4.00 -1.15 -12.73
C ALA A 158 3.94 -2.66 -12.99
N CYS A 159 2.78 -3.29 -12.77
CA CYS A 159 2.59 -4.73 -13.01
C CYS A 159 2.35 -5.12 -14.47
N ARG A 160 2.23 -4.16 -15.41
CA ARG A 160 1.99 -4.45 -16.84
C ARG A 160 3.28 -4.44 -17.69
N MET A 161 4.44 -4.14 -17.12
CA MET A 161 5.73 -4.31 -17.79
C MET A 161 6.38 -5.63 -17.38
#